data_AF-A0AAU9UGU0-F1
#
_entry.id   AF-A0AAU9UGU0-F1
#
_cell.length_a   1.000
_cell.length_b   1.000
_cell.length_c   1.000
_cell.angle_alpha   90.00
_cell.angle_beta   90.00
_cell.angle_gamma   90.00
#
_symmetry.space_group_name_H-M   'P 1'
#
loop_
_entity.id
_entity.type
_entity.pdbx_description
1 polymer ?
#
loop_
_entity_poly.entity_id
_entity_poly.type
_entity_poly.pdbx_seq_one_letter_code
_entity_poly.pdbx_strand_id
1 'polypeptide(L)'
;MYYFVTRVHFKAAAEDDYADFTCEARHEALHRDMPMRNTVQLSVLYPPGAPYIEGYAEGETVRRGQSLELVCRSRGGNPPAQLIWYKNGEQIRMAYRYVLCCS
;
A
#
# COMPACT_ATOMS: atom_id res chain seq x y z
N MET A 1 -19.89 29.69 27.73
CA MET A 1 -18.56 29.38 27.17
C MET A 1 -18.76 29.04 25.71
N TYR A 2 -18.32 29.89 24.79
CA TYR A 2 -18.51 29.70 23.35
C TYR A 2 -17.27 28.96 22.80
N TYR A 3 -17.49 27.91 22.03
CA TYR A 3 -16.44 27.22 21.27
C TYR A 3 -16.84 27.17 19.81
N PHE A 4 -15.87 27.33 18.92
CA PHE A 4 -16.09 27.25 17.47
C PHE A 4 -15.71 25.86 16.98
N VAL A 5 -16.55 25.28 16.12
CA VAL A 5 -16.29 23.99 15.49
C VAL A 5 -16.27 24.19 13.98
N THR A 6 -15.17 23.80 13.35
CA THR A 6 -15.06 23.71 11.90
C THR A 6 -15.09 22.24 11.50
N ARG A 7 -15.87 21.89 10.48
CA ARG A 7 -15.88 20.54 9.90
C ARG A 7 -15.44 20.61 8.44
N VAL A 8 -14.52 19.73 8.09
CA VAL A 8 -14.07 19.53 6.71
C VAL A 8 -14.54 18.16 6.26
N HIS A 9 -15.17 18.12 5.08
CA HIS A 9 -15.54 16.87 4.42
C HIS A 9 -14.57 16.65 3.27
N PHE A 10 -13.89 15.51 3.27
CA PHE A 10 -12.97 15.12 2.20
C PHE A 10 -13.17 13.64 1.89
N LYS A 11 -12.96 13.25 0.64
CA LYS A 11 -12.94 11.85 0.22
C LYS A 11 -11.49 11.44 0.04
N ALA A 12 -10.98 10.62 0.96
CA ALA A 12 -9.61 10.13 0.89
C ALA A 12 -9.38 9.25 -0.34
N ALA A 13 -8.21 9.39 -0.94
CA ALA A 13 -7.68 8.50 -1.97
C ALA A 13 -6.42 7.78 -1.46
N ALA A 14 -5.95 6.78 -2.20
CA ALA A 14 -4.78 5.99 -1.79
C ALA A 14 -3.50 6.83 -1.67
N GLU A 15 -3.44 7.94 -2.42
CA GLU A 15 -2.32 8.89 -2.39
C GLU A 15 -2.29 9.74 -1.12
N ASP A 16 -3.41 9.79 -0.36
CA ASP A 16 -3.52 10.51 0.91
C ASP A 16 -3.11 9.66 2.12
N ASP A 17 -2.75 8.39 1.93
CA ASP A 17 -2.25 7.54 2.99
C ASP A 17 -0.97 8.14 3.58
N TYR A 18 -0.89 8.21 4.91
CA TYR A 18 0.16 8.90 5.67
C TYR A 18 0.21 10.44 5.48
N ALA A 19 -0.80 11.06 4.86
CA ALA A 19 -0.89 12.51 4.81
C ALA A 19 -1.20 13.09 6.20
N ASP A 20 -0.53 14.18 6.55
CA ASP A 20 -0.74 14.91 7.79
C ASP A 20 -1.82 15.98 7.62
N PHE A 21 -2.87 15.91 8.45
CA PHE A 21 -3.96 16.87 8.50
C PHE A 21 -3.83 17.70 9.78
N THR A 22 -3.54 18.99 9.62
CA THR A 22 -3.37 19.92 10.73
C THR A 22 -4.57 20.86 10.89
N CYS A 23 -5.15 20.87 12.08
CA CYS A 23 -6.06 21.92 12.53
C CYS A 23 -5.24 23.04 13.18
N GLU A 24 -5.45 24.29 12.75
CA GLU A 24 -4.76 25.46 13.27
C GLU A 24 -5.78 26.50 13.77
N ALA A 25 -5.60 26.98 15.01
CA ALA A 25 -6.38 28.06 15.59
C ALA A 25 -5.53 29.33 15.69
N ARG A 26 -6.09 30.44 15.19
CA ARG A 26 -5.50 31.78 15.27
C ARG A 26 -6.39 32.69 16.10
N HIS A 27 -5.81 33.37 17.08
CA HIS A 27 -6.51 34.30 17.96
C HIS A 27 -5.55 35.41 18.38
N GLU A 28 -6.04 36.62 18.66
CA GLU A 28 -5.22 37.77 19.07
C GLU A 28 -4.48 37.56 20.41
N ALA A 29 -5.06 36.72 21.28
CA ALA A 29 -4.43 36.31 22.54
C ALA A 29 -3.29 35.29 22.38
N LEU A 30 -3.10 34.74 21.18
CA LEU A 30 -1.98 33.84 20.86
C LEU A 30 -0.86 34.64 20.19
N HIS A 31 0.39 34.28 20.46
CA HIS A 31 1.52 34.86 19.73
C HIS A 31 1.39 34.56 18.24
N ARG A 32 1.59 35.59 17.41
CA ARG A 32 1.37 35.54 15.96
C ARG A 32 2.16 34.42 15.25
N ASP A 33 3.35 34.13 15.76
CA ASP A 33 4.26 33.12 15.21
C ASP A 33 4.10 31.74 15.85
N MET A 34 3.22 31.60 16.84
CA MET A 34 2.97 30.36 17.57
C MET A 34 1.46 30.09 17.71
N PRO A 35 0.77 29.77 16.60
CA PRO A 35 -0.64 29.38 16.65
C PRO A 35 -0.80 28.01 17.33
N MET A 36 -1.98 27.75 17.89
CA MET A 36 -2.30 26.42 18.41
C MET A 36 -2.56 25.48 17.23
N ARG A 37 -1.87 24.34 17.20
CA ARG A 37 -1.99 23.35 16.13
C ARG A 37 -2.23 21.96 16.73
N ASN A 38 -3.03 21.17 16.03
CA ASN A 38 -3.17 19.73 16.27
C ASN A 38 -3.11 18.99 14.95
N THR A 39 -2.25 17.98 14.84
CA THR A 39 -2.04 17.22 13.61
C THR A 39 -2.46 15.77 13.80
N VAL A 40 -3.17 15.23 12.83
CA VAL A 40 -3.50 13.80 12.73
C VAL A 40 -2.94 13.27 11.42
N GLN A 41 -2.32 12.09 11.47
CA GLN A 41 -1.88 11.40 10.26
C GLN A 41 -2.97 10.45 9.79
N LEU A 42 -3.29 10.47 8.50
CA LEU A 42 -4.29 9.58 7.92
C LEU A 42 -3.73 8.17 7.74
N SER A 43 -4.59 7.18 8.01
CA SER A 43 -4.41 5.80 7.56
C SER A 43 -5.59 5.46 6.64
N VAL A 44 -5.32 5.43 5.33
CA VAL A 44 -6.32 5.22 4.29
C VAL A 44 -6.29 3.77 3.87
N LEU A 45 -7.44 3.10 3.90
CA LEU A 45 -7.54 1.71 3.47
C LEU A 45 -7.80 1.63 1.95
N TYR A 46 -6.96 0.89 1.26
CA TYR A 46 -7.09 0.66 -0.18
C TYR A 46 -6.49 -0.68 -0.58
N PRO A 47 -7.07 -1.35 -1.60
CA PRO A 47 -6.58 -2.64 -2.03
C PRO A 47 -5.19 -2.53 -2.68
N PRO A 48 -4.38 -3.60 -2.58
CA PRO A 48 -3.18 -3.72 -3.38
C PRO A 48 -3.53 -3.83 -4.88
N GLY A 49 -2.57 -3.52 -5.74
CA GLY A 49 -2.70 -3.74 -7.17
C GLY A 49 -2.81 -5.22 -7.54
N ALA A 50 -3.24 -5.51 -8.77
CA ALA A 50 -3.22 -6.88 -9.28
C ALA A 50 -1.79 -7.44 -9.24
N PRO A 51 -1.59 -8.68 -8.76
CA PRO A 51 -0.27 -9.27 -8.74
C PRO A 51 0.19 -9.60 -10.17
N TYR A 52 1.49 -9.49 -10.40
CA TYR A 52 2.14 -9.89 -11.65
C TYR A 52 3.41 -10.69 -11.35
N ILE A 53 3.78 -11.56 -12.29
CA ILE A 53 4.93 -12.44 -12.17
C ILE A 53 6.07 -11.89 -13.03
N GLU A 54 7.24 -11.74 -12.44
CA GLU A 54 8.52 -11.50 -13.12
C GLU A 54 9.34 -12.80 -13.17
N GLY A 55 10.30 -12.86 -14.09
CA GLY A 55 11.21 -14.02 -14.24
C GLY A 55 10.74 -15.07 -15.25
N TYR A 56 9.63 -14.81 -15.94
CA TYR A 56 9.17 -15.59 -17.10
C TYR A 56 8.38 -14.69 -18.04
N ALA A 57 8.66 -14.75 -19.34
CA ALA A 57 7.86 -14.10 -20.36
C ALA A 57 6.87 -15.09 -21.00
N GLU A 58 5.64 -14.65 -21.26
CA GLU A 58 4.68 -15.48 -21.98
C GLU A 58 5.22 -15.85 -23.37
N GLY A 59 5.23 -17.14 -23.69
CA GLY A 59 5.82 -17.68 -24.93
C GLY A 59 7.30 -18.07 -24.82
N GLU A 60 7.96 -17.81 -23.69
CA GLU A 60 9.33 -18.27 -23.45
C GLU A 60 9.38 -19.80 -23.36
N THR A 61 10.31 -20.42 -24.08
CA THR A 61 10.50 -21.88 -24.03
C THR A 61 11.40 -22.26 -22.87
N VAL A 62 10.84 -23.01 -21.91
CA VAL A 62 11.58 -23.54 -20.76
C VAL A 62 12.00 -24.97 -21.05
N ARG A 63 13.30 -25.27 -20.91
CA ARG A 63 13.81 -26.62 -21.17
C ARG A 63 13.65 -27.53 -19.96
N ARG A 64 13.49 -28.83 -20.22
CA ARG A 64 13.59 -29.85 -19.16
C ARG A 64 14.96 -29.76 -18.48
N GLY A 65 14.98 -29.82 -17.16
CA GLY A 65 16.16 -29.62 -16.31
C GLY A 65 16.48 -28.16 -15.99
N GLN A 66 15.82 -27.19 -16.63
CA GLN A 66 15.98 -25.76 -16.31
C GLN A 66 15.22 -25.42 -15.03
N SER A 67 15.81 -24.51 -14.24
CA SER A 67 15.15 -23.89 -13.09
C SER A 67 14.88 -22.42 -13.39
N LEU A 68 13.67 -21.96 -13.08
CA LEU A 68 13.26 -20.56 -13.20
C LEU A 68 13.07 -19.95 -11.83
N GLU A 69 13.62 -18.76 -11.63
CA GLU A 69 13.28 -17.94 -10.47
C GLU A 69 12.14 -17.00 -10.83
N LEU A 70 10.99 -17.21 -10.20
CA LEU A 70 9.80 -16.39 -10.40
C LEU A 70 9.60 -15.47 -9.19
N VAL A 71 9.27 -14.20 -9.47
CA VAL A 71 9.00 -13.20 -8.44
C VAL A 71 7.58 -12.68 -8.61
N CYS A 72 6.77 -12.78 -7.56
CA CYS A 72 5.42 -12.23 -7.53
C CYS A 72 5.48 -10.84 -6.89
N ARG A 73 4.97 -9.85 -7.61
CA ARG A 73 4.90 -8.45 -7.15
C ARG A 73 3.47 -7.93 -7.23
N SER A 74 3.15 -6.98 -6.37
CA SER A 74 1.92 -6.21 -6.41
C SER A 74 2.20 -4.78 -5.98
N ARG A 75 1.42 -3.82 -6.50
CA ARG A 75 1.54 -2.40 -6.12
C ARG A 75 0.89 -2.19 -4.76
N GLY A 76 1.70 -1.92 -3.74
CA GLY A 76 1.30 -1.33 -2.46
C GLY A 76 0.08 -1.99 -1.80
N GLY A 77 -0.65 -1.21 -1.00
CA GLY A 77 -1.84 -1.63 -0.27
C GLY A 77 -1.70 -1.30 1.21
N ASN A 78 -2.77 -0.76 1.80
CA ASN A 78 -2.88 -0.60 3.24
C ASN A 78 -4.14 -1.34 3.72
N PRO A 79 -3.99 -2.47 4.44
CA PRO A 79 -2.73 -3.09 4.87
C PRO A 79 -1.94 -3.77 3.73
N PRO A 80 -0.65 -4.14 3.95
CA PRO A 80 0.17 -4.80 2.95
C PRO A 80 -0.44 -6.11 2.42
N ALA A 81 -0.25 -6.36 1.12
CA ALA A 81 -0.73 -7.56 0.47
C ALA A 81 -0.07 -8.84 0.99
N GLN A 82 -0.83 -9.94 1.01
CA GLN A 82 -0.31 -11.29 1.15
C GLN A 82 -0.24 -11.93 -0.25
N LEU A 83 0.97 -12.28 -0.70
CA LEU A 83 1.18 -12.94 -1.99
C LEU A 83 1.35 -14.45 -1.80
N ILE A 84 0.52 -15.21 -2.50
CA ILE A 84 0.45 -16.67 -2.43
C ILE A 84 0.62 -17.23 -3.83
N TRP A 85 1.56 -18.16 -3.97
CA TRP A 85 1.78 -18.91 -5.19
C TRP A 85 0.83 -20.10 -5.26
N TYR A 86 0.21 -20.28 -6.42
CA TYR A 86 -0.61 -21.45 -6.76
C TYR A 86 -0.03 -22.16 -7.97
N LYS A 87 -0.08 -23.49 -7.95
CA LYS A 87 0.24 -24.36 -9.09
C LYS A 87 -0.90 -25.35 -9.26
N ASN A 88 -1.52 -25.38 -10.44
CA ASN A 88 -2.64 -26.27 -10.75
C ASN A 88 -3.82 -26.16 -9.75
N GLY A 89 -4.07 -24.96 -9.22
CA GLY A 89 -5.12 -24.72 -8.23
C GLY A 89 -4.72 -25.02 -6.78
N GLU A 90 -3.54 -25.60 -6.54
CA GLU A 90 -3.04 -25.87 -5.19
C GLU A 90 -2.09 -24.77 -4.72
N GLN A 91 -2.26 -24.35 -3.46
CA GLN A 91 -1.33 -23.42 -2.81
C GLN A 91 0.01 -24.10 -2.57
N ILE A 92 1.09 -23.52 -3.09
CA ILE A 92 2.44 -24.06 -2.95
C ILE A 92 3.27 -23.30 -1.91
N ARG A 93 3.15 -21.96 -1.85
CA ARG A 93 3.97 -21.14 -0.95
C ARG A 93 3.39 -19.74 -0.75
N MET A 94 3.46 -19.25 0.49
CA MET A 94 3.26 -17.82 0.80
C MET A 94 4.64 -17.14 0.85
N ALA A 95 5.11 -16.64 -0.29
CA ALA A 95 6.40 -15.95 -0.41
C ALA A 95 6.45 -15.11 -1.69
N TYR A 96 7.29 -14.07 -1.70
CA TYR A 96 7.53 -13.24 -2.89
C TYR A 96 8.27 -13.99 -4.01
N ARG A 97 9.12 -14.96 -3.66
CA ARG A 97 9.97 -15.70 -4.60
C ARG A 97 9.63 -17.18 -4.63
N TYR A 98 9.61 -17.76 -5.81
CA TYR A 98 9.43 -19.19 -6.03
C TYR A 98 10.40 -19.69 -7.11
N VAL A 99 11.09 -20.80 -6.84
CA VAL A 99 11.94 -21.46 -7.84
C VAL A 99 11.17 -22.63 -8.43
N LEU A 100 10.88 -22.55 -9.72
CA LEU A 100 10.20 -23.59 -10.48
C LEU A 100 11.24 -24.47 -11.18
N CYS A 101 11.32 -25.74 -10.80
CA CYS A 101 12.14 -26.73 -11.49
C CYS A 101 11.29 -27.44 -12.57
N CYS A 102 11.67 -27.32 -13.84
CA CYS A 102 11.01 -28.03 -14.94
C CYS A 102 11.62 -29.42 -15.08
N SER A 103 10.94 -30.43 -14.53
CA SER A 103 11.43 -31.82 -14.48
C SER A 103 11.16 -32.63 -15.72
#